data_AF-A0A6B0QXB9-F1
#
_entry.id   AF-A0A6B0QXB9-F1
#
_cell.length_a   1.000
_cell.length_b   1.000
_cell.length_c   1.000
_cell.angle_alpha   90.00
_cell.angle_beta   90.00
_cell.angle_gamma   90.00
#
_symmetry.space_group_name_H-M   'P 1'
#
loop_
_entity.id
_entity.type
_entity.pdbx_description
1 polymer ?
#
loop_
_entity_poly.entity_id
_entity_poly.type
_entity_poly.pdbx_seq_one_letter_code
_entity_poly.pdbx_strand_id
1 'polypeptide(L)'
;MADSGRTPQARALLQQCLHARLQVRLAEGDVEAEWVEVQRGLVIYVCFFKGADKELLPKMVNTLLNVKLSETENGKHVSILDLPGNILEG
;
A
#
# COMPACT_ATOMS: atom_id res chain seq x y z
N MET A 1 -5.18 -22.30 0.10
CA MET A 1 -5.85 -22.95 -1.05
C MET A 1 -6.78 -21.91 -1.66
N ALA A 2 -6.47 -21.41 -2.85
CA ALA A 2 -7.41 -20.54 -3.57
C ALA A 2 -8.62 -21.40 -3.97
N ASP A 3 -9.82 -20.93 -3.66
CA ASP A 3 -11.07 -21.57 -4.08
C ASP A 3 -11.07 -21.66 -5.61
N SER A 4 -11.11 -22.89 -6.14
CA SER A 4 -10.71 -23.23 -7.51
C SER A 4 -11.63 -22.68 -8.61
N GLY A 5 -12.67 -21.93 -8.26
CA GLY A 5 -13.59 -21.28 -9.20
C GLY A 5 -13.63 -19.75 -9.15
N ARG A 6 -12.98 -19.10 -8.17
CA ARG A 6 -13.09 -17.63 -8.00
C ARG A 6 -11.89 -16.92 -8.62
N THR A 7 -12.13 -16.16 -9.68
CA THR A 7 -11.09 -15.32 -10.30
C THR A 7 -10.63 -14.23 -9.31
N PRO A 8 -9.31 -14.00 -9.16
CA PRO A 8 -8.79 -12.91 -8.35
C PRO A 8 -9.39 -11.55 -8.78
N GLN A 9 -9.70 -10.70 -7.82
CA GLN A 9 -10.29 -9.37 -8.07
C GLN A 9 -9.26 -8.24 -7.92
N ALA A 10 -8.28 -8.41 -7.03
CA ALA A 10 -7.14 -7.53 -6.92
C ALA A 10 -5.91 -8.30 -6.39
N ARG A 11 -4.75 -7.68 -6.52
CA ARG A 11 -3.49 -8.10 -5.88
C ARG A 11 -2.86 -6.87 -5.22
N ALA A 12 -2.40 -7.03 -3.99
CA ALA A 12 -1.64 -6.02 -3.28
C ALA A 12 -0.27 -6.58 -2.86
N LEU A 13 0.78 -5.79 -3.03
CA LEU A 13 2.11 -6.06 -2.49
C LEU A 13 2.41 -5.02 -1.42
N LEU A 14 2.78 -5.49 -0.22
CA LEU A 14 3.02 -4.65 0.95
C LEU A 14 4.50 -4.67 1.29
N GLN A 15 5.11 -3.50 1.39
CA GLN A 15 6.52 -3.34 1.76
C GLN A 15 6.67 -2.36 2.92
N GLN A 16 7.34 -2.79 3.97
CA GLN A 16 7.74 -1.91 5.07
C GLN A 16 8.89 -1.03 4.60
N CYS A 17 8.84 0.26 4.90
CA CYS A 17 9.90 1.21 4.55
C CYS A 17 10.31 2.07 5.76
N LEU A 18 11.57 2.52 5.78
CA LEU A 18 12.02 3.59 6.68
C LEU A 18 11.85 4.96 6.04
N HIS A 19 11.90 5.00 4.71
CA HIS A 19 11.71 6.18 3.88
C HIS A 19 11.32 5.73 2.47
N ALA A 20 10.42 6.44 1.81
CA ALA A 20 10.11 6.23 0.41
C ALA A 20 9.79 7.56 -0.29
N ARG A 21 10.10 7.64 -1.59
CA ARG A 21 9.88 8.80 -2.44
C ARG A 21 9.22 8.35 -3.74
N LEU A 22 8.15 9.02 -4.14
CA LEU A 22 7.40 8.72 -5.36
C LEU A 22 7.26 9.96 -6.23
N GLN A 23 7.52 9.81 -7.52
CA GLN A 23 7.27 10.86 -8.50
C GLN A 23 5.78 10.93 -8.79
N VAL A 24 5.20 12.12 -8.65
CA VAL A 24 3.77 12.36 -8.93
C VAL A 24 3.56 13.19 -10.20
N ARG A 25 4.59 13.89 -10.66
CA ARG A 25 4.59 14.59 -11.94
C ARG A 25 5.92 14.40 -12.68
N LEU A 26 5.82 14.10 -13.96
CA LEU A 26 6.97 14.08 -14.87
C LEU A 26 7.54 15.51 -15.03
N ALA A 27 8.83 15.60 -15.32
CA ALA A 27 9.40 16.89 -15.73
C ALA A 27 8.90 17.23 -17.14
N GLU A 28 8.51 18.49 -17.37
CA GLU A 28 7.98 18.96 -18.65
C GLU A 28 8.56 20.34 -19.00
N GLY A 29 9.39 20.40 -20.04
CA GLY A 29 10.10 21.63 -20.43
C GLY A 29 11.04 22.10 -19.32
N ASP A 30 10.87 23.34 -18.87
CA ASP A 30 11.62 23.93 -17.75
C ASP A 30 11.00 23.63 -16.37
N VAL A 31 9.93 22.83 -16.31
CA VAL A 31 9.28 22.43 -15.05
C VAL A 31 9.91 21.14 -14.53
N GLU A 32 10.51 21.23 -13.36
CA GLU A 32 11.07 20.07 -12.65
C GLU A 32 9.99 19.07 -12.21
N ALA A 33 10.39 17.79 -12.09
CA ALA A 33 9.52 16.74 -11.61
C ALA A 33 9.01 17.00 -10.18
N GLU A 34 7.74 16.66 -9.91
CA GLU A 34 7.17 16.75 -8.57
C GLU A 34 7.21 15.40 -7.87
N TRP A 35 7.50 15.42 -6.57
CA TRP A 35 7.72 14.24 -5.75
C TRP A 35 6.97 14.35 -4.43
N VAL A 36 6.56 13.21 -3.89
CA VAL A 36 6.06 13.06 -2.52
C VAL A 36 6.97 12.11 -1.77
N GLU A 37 7.12 12.32 -0.47
CA GLU A 37 7.98 11.53 0.39
C GLU A 37 7.21 11.08 1.64
N VAL A 38 7.52 9.88 2.10
CA VAL A 38 7.02 9.32 3.36
C VAL A 38 8.19 8.84 4.20
N GLN A 39 8.06 8.98 5.52
CA GLN A 39 9.02 8.43 6.47
C GLN A 39 8.67 6.96 6.76
N ARG A 40 9.00 6.48 7.96
CA ARG A 40 8.75 5.10 8.36
C ARG A 40 7.27 4.73 8.18
N GLY A 41 7.02 3.64 7.48
CA GLY A 41 5.66 3.29 7.11
C GLY A 41 5.53 2.09 6.19
N LEU A 42 4.42 2.07 5.46
CA LEU A 42 4.02 0.99 4.57
C LEU A 42 3.80 1.53 3.15
N VAL A 43 4.48 0.92 2.18
CA VAL A 43 4.20 1.09 0.74
C VAL A 43 3.26 -0.01 0.29
N ILE A 44 2.19 0.37 -0.39
CA ILE A 44 1.17 -0.54 -0.93
C ILE A 44 1.12 -0.39 -2.44
N TYR A 45 1.52 -1.43 -3.17
CA TYR A 45 1.31 -1.52 -4.61
C TYR A 45 0.02 -2.28 -4.88
N VAL A 46 -0.91 -1.68 -5.62
CA VAL A 46 -2.23 -2.28 -5.88
C VAL A 46 -2.47 -2.50 -7.37
N CYS A 47 -2.98 -3.67 -7.71
CA CYS A 47 -3.43 -4.00 -9.06
C CYS A 47 -4.84 -4.57 -9.00
N PHE A 48 -5.77 -4.00 -9.78
CA PHE A 48 -7.13 -4.49 -9.92
C PHE A 48 -7.28 -5.31 -11.20
N PHE A 49 -7.93 -6.46 -11.10
CA PHE A 49 -8.26 -7.27 -12.26
C PHE A 49 -9.54 -6.77 -12.93
N LYS A 50 -9.68 -7.02 -14.23
CA LYS A 50 -10.88 -6.63 -14.99
C LYS A 50 -12.14 -7.24 -14.37
N GLY A 51 -13.16 -6.41 -14.17
CA GLY A 51 -14.42 -6.85 -13.56
C GLY A 51 -14.38 -6.95 -12.04
N ALA A 52 -13.39 -6.33 -11.38
CA ALA A 52 -13.38 -6.19 -9.93
C ALA A 52 -14.61 -5.42 -9.42
N ASP A 53 -15.26 -5.97 -8.39
CA ASP A 53 -16.39 -5.31 -7.72
C ASP A 53 -15.92 -4.09 -6.91
N LYS A 54 -16.68 -2.99 -6.96
CA LYS A 54 -16.44 -1.80 -6.11
C LYS A 54 -16.62 -2.10 -4.62
N GLU A 55 -17.46 -3.08 -4.28
CA GLU A 55 -17.62 -3.56 -2.90
C GLU A 55 -16.37 -4.24 -2.33
N LEU A 56 -15.36 -4.50 -3.17
CA LEU A 56 -14.05 -4.99 -2.73
C LEU A 56 -13.27 -3.91 -1.97
N LEU A 57 -13.44 -2.63 -2.31
CA LEU A 57 -12.59 -1.56 -1.78
C LEU A 57 -12.62 -1.46 -0.25
N PRO A 58 -13.80 -1.45 0.43
CA PRO A 58 -13.82 -1.41 1.90
C PRO A 58 -13.15 -2.63 2.54
N LYS A 59 -13.25 -3.81 1.90
CA LYS A 59 -12.60 -5.03 2.37
C LYS A 59 -11.08 -4.92 2.24
N MET A 60 -10.59 -4.43 1.10
CA MET A 60 -9.16 -4.21 0.89
C MET A 60 -8.60 -3.21 1.88
N VAL A 61 -9.22 -2.04 2.04
CA VAL A 61 -8.77 -1.03 3.01
C VAL A 61 -8.71 -1.63 4.42
N ASN A 62 -9.77 -2.30 4.86
CA ASN A 62 -9.78 -2.92 6.18
C ASN A 62 -8.68 -3.98 6.33
N THR A 63 -8.49 -4.86 5.35
CA THR A 63 -7.47 -5.92 5.41
C THR A 63 -6.05 -5.36 5.37
N LEU A 64 -5.76 -4.44 4.45
CA LEU A 64 -4.42 -3.90 4.23
C LEU A 64 -3.94 -3.01 5.37
N LEU A 65 -4.86 -2.28 6.01
CA LEU A 65 -4.51 -1.38 7.11
C LEU A 65 -4.44 -2.08 8.47
N ASN A 66 -5.18 -3.17 8.67
CA ASN A 66 -5.19 -3.90 9.95
C ASN A 66 -4.24 -5.11 9.99
N VAL A 67 -3.66 -5.52 8.86
CA VAL A 67 -2.69 -6.62 8.86
C VAL A 67 -1.44 -6.25 9.67
N LYS A 68 -0.97 -7.17 10.50
CA LYS A 68 0.14 -6.94 11.43
C LYS A 68 1.48 -7.26 10.78
N LEU A 69 1.96 -6.36 9.92
CA LEU A 69 3.25 -6.49 9.23
C LEU A 69 4.28 -5.47 9.69
N SER A 70 3.88 -4.48 10.49
CA SER A 70 4.75 -3.39 10.88
C SER A 70 5.40 -3.67 12.23
N GLU A 71 6.72 -3.55 12.30
CA GLU A 71 7.48 -3.88 13.51
C GLU A 71 7.55 -2.67 14.46
N THR A 72 7.35 -2.88 15.76
CA THR A 72 7.61 -1.89 16.80
C THR A 72 9.08 -1.93 17.25
N GLU A 73 9.53 -0.98 18.06
CA GLU A 73 10.92 -0.94 18.57
C GLU A 73 11.31 -2.18 19.38
N ASN A 74 10.34 -2.88 19.96
CA ASN A 74 10.55 -4.13 20.71
C ASN A 74 10.35 -5.41 19.86
N GLY A 75 10.30 -5.30 18.54
CA GLY A 75 10.23 -6.43 17.61
C GLY A 75 8.84 -7.04 17.42
N LYS A 76 7.79 -6.45 18.01
CA LYS A 76 6.42 -6.94 17.87
C LYS A 76 5.81 -6.48 16.55
N HIS A 77 5.13 -7.38 15.86
CA HIS A 77 4.36 -7.05 14.67
C HIS A 77 2.97 -6.50 15.04
N VAL A 78 2.65 -5.32 14.54
CA VAL A 78 1.40 -4.59 14.72
C VAL A 78 0.90 -4.05 13.38
N SER A 79 -0.33 -3.54 13.35
CA SER A 79 -0.86 -2.91 12.14
C SER A 79 -0.22 -1.54 11.90
N ILE A 80 -0.32 -1.00 10.68
CA ILE A 80 0.20 0.35 10.40
C ILE A 80 -0.54 1.43 11.21
N LEU A 81 -1.80 1.16 11.56
CA LEU A 81 -2.64 2.03 12.39
C LEU A 81 -2.18 2.03 13.86
N ASP A 82 -1.68 0.89 14.36
CA ASP A 82 -1.16 0.75 15.72
C ASP A 82 0.27 1.29 15.89
N LEU A 83 1.05 1.37 14.80
CA LEU A 83 2.42 1.91 14.77
C LEU A 83 2.50 3.44 14.55
N PRO A 84 1.35 4.11 14.39
CA PRO A 84 1.13 5.25 13.46
C PRO A 84 2.26 5.57 12.46
N GLY A 85 2.33 4.81 11.36
CA GLY A 85 3.28 5.07 10.26
C GLY A 85 2.64 5.74 9.02
N ASN A 86 3.47 6.30 8.13
CA ASN A 86 2.98 6.85 6.86
C ASN A 86 2.55 5.74 5.87
N ILE A 87 1.64 6.08 4.95
CA ILE A 87 1.19 5.16 3.89
C ILE A 87 1.47 5.81 2.54
N LEU A 88 2.08 5.06 1.64
CA LEU A 88 2.28 5.44 0.24
C LEU A 88 1.59 4.39 -0.65
N GLU A 89 0.67 4.84 -1.51
CA GLU A 89 0.00 4.00 -2.50
C GLU A 89 0.55 4.33 -3.90
N GLY A 90 0.89 3.29 -4.68
CA GLY A 90 1.46 3.40 -6.02
C GLY A 90 1.07 2.27 -6.96
#